data_AF-A0AAP4QY83-F1
#
_entry.id   AF-A0AAP4QY83-F1
#
_cell.length_a   1.000
_cell.length_b   1.000
_cell.length_c   1.000
_cell.angle_alpha   90.00
_cell.angle_beta   90.00
_cell.angle_gamma   90.00
#
_symmetry.space_group_name_H-M   'P 1'
#
loop_
_entity.id
_entity.type
_entity.pdbx_description
1 polymer ?
#
loop_
_entity_poly.entity_id
_entity_poly.type
_entity_poly.pdbx_seq_one_letter_code
_entity_poly.pdbx_strand_id
1 'polypeptide(L)'
;MMKISKLAACALILGATVPNVTYARDLDKSDPDRAHILAAVHRLNDGEPDLKDYHYFVVDLIKDHDAAFACVALADKDGSLEMTDDQAEIMKFALERRNAQWVATDLGGVGFAVGAKPVQSDCKVEGRIVDTRDDVNAALKAIAHKPFSSR
;
A
#
# COMPACT_ATOMS: atom_id res chain seq x y z
N MET A 1 -42.21 -26.35 -48.29
CA MET A 1 -41.41 -25.18 -48.73
C MET A 1 -41.13 -24.31 -47.51
N MET A 2 -39.84 -24.10 -47.17
CA MET A 2 -39.20 -22.85 -46.70
C MET A 2 -39.86 -22.08 -45.51
N LYS A 3 -39.20 -21.68 -44.41
CA LYS A 3 -37.81 -21.27 -44.18
C LYS A 3 -37.44 -21.40 -42.69
N ILE A 4 -36.17 -21.71 -42.47
CA ILE A 4 -35.45 -21.57 -41.20
C ILE A 4 -35.33 -20.06 -40.91
N SER A 5 -35.76 -19.61 -39.73
CA SER A 5 -35.39 -18.29 -39.21
C SER A 5 -34.50 -18.48 -37.99
N LYS A 6 -33.18 -18.43 -38.24
CA LYS A 6 -32.12 -18.40 -37.23
C LYS A 6 -32.22 -17.09 -36.44
N LEU A 7 -32.78 -17.12 -35.24
CA LEU A 7 -32.58 -16.05 -34.27
C LEU A 7 -31.42 -16.47 -33.37
N ALA A 8 -30.21 -16.12 -33.83
CA ALA A 8 -29.04 -16.05 -32.96
C ALA A 8 -29.24 -14.83 -32.03
N ALA A 9 -29.73 -15.07 -30.82
CA ALA A 9 -29.68 -14.07 -29.77
C ALA A 9 -28.30 -14.14 -29.13
N CYS A 10 -27.37 -13.31 -29.62
CA CYS A 10 -26.11 -13.04 -28.94
C CYS A 10 -26.44 -12.42 -27.58
N ALA A 11 -26.34 -13.21 -26.51
CA ALA A 11 -26.31 -12.69 -25.15
C ALA A 11 -25.00 -11.92 -24.98
N LEU A 12 -25.06 -10.60 -25.15
CA LEU A 12 -23.99 -9.68 -24.75
C LEU A 12 -23.88 -9.73 -23.22
N ILE A 13 -22.91 -10.51 -22.73
CA ILE A 13 -22.44 -10.39 -21.36
C ILE A 13 -21.71 -9.05 -21.29
N LEU A 14 -22.42 -7.98 -20.94
CA LEU A 14 -21.77 -6.78 -20.40
C LEU A 14 -21.24 -7.15 -19.02
N GLY A 15 -20.04 -7.72 -18.99
CA GLY A 15 -19.17 -7.62 -17.82
C GLY A 15 -18.80 -6.15 -17.69
N ALA A 16 -19.62 -5.38 -16.99
CA ALA A 16 -19.20 -4.08 -16.52
C ALA A 16 -18.04 -4.32 -15.56
N THR A 17 -16.81 -4.24 -16.07
CA THR A 17 -15.63 -4.09 -15.24
C THR A 17 -15.79 -2.75 -14.56
N VAL A 18 -16.38 -2.75 -13.35
CA VAL A 18 -16.30 -1.61 -12.47
C VAL A 18 -14.80 -1.37 -12.29
N PRO A 19 -14.23 -0.25 -12.73
CA PRO A 19 -12.86 0.06 -12.37
C PRO A 19 -12.82 0.02 -10.85
N ASN A 20 -11.98 -0.85 -10.28
CA ASN A 20 -11.71 -0.83 -8.85
C ASN A 20 -11.11 0.54 -8.56
N VAL A 21 -11.96 1.49 -8.18
CA VAL A 21 -11.52 2.74 -7.58
C VAL A 21 -10.96 2.32 -6.24
N THR A 22 -9.65 2.08 -6.19
CA THR A 22 -8.92 1.84 -4.96
C THR A 22 -8.93 3.17 -4.20
N TYR A 23 -9.99 3.41 -3.42
CA TYR A 23 -9.99 4.48 -2.44
C TYR A 23 -8.84 4.23 -1.47
N ALA A 24 -8.19 5.30 -1.03
CA ALA A 24 -7.28 5.26 0.11
C ALA A 24 -7.99 4.53 1.26
N ARG A 25 -7.46 3.38 1.69
CA ARG A 25 -7.99 2.66 2.84
C ARG A 25 -7.14 3.02 4.03
N ASP A 26 -7.77 3.19 5.17
CA ASP A 26 -7.06 3.29 6.43
C ASP A 26 -7.76 2.34 7.40
N LEU A 27 -7.02 1.87 8.39
CA LEU A 27 -7.66 1.24 9.52
C LEU A 27 -8.52 2.28 10.24
N ASP A 28 -9.61 1.79 10.83
CA ASP A 28 -10.41 2.61 11.73
C ASP A 28 -9.49 3.25 12.79
N LYS A 29 -9.69 4.53 13.09
CA LYS A 29 -8.88 5.24 14.08
C LYS A 29 -8.97 4.59 15.47
N SER A 30 -10.04 3.84 15.74
CA SER A 30 -10.26 3.06 16.95
C SER A 30 -9.58 1.68 16.94
N ASP A 31 -9.03 1.20 15.81
CA ASP A 31 -8.30 -0.06 15.79
C ASP A 31 -7.07 0.05 16.71
N PRO A 32 -6.93 -0.84 17.71
CA PRO A 32 -5.91 -0.72 18.74
C PRO A 32 -4.49 -0.91 18.19
N ASP A 33 -4.32 -1.58 17.05
CA ASP A 33 -3.02 -1.78 16.44
C ASP A 33 -2.59 -0.61 15.56
N ARG A 34 -3.53 0.22 15.09
CA ARG A 34 -3.26 1.30 14.11
C ARG A 34 -2.14 2.23 14.58
N ALA A 35 -2.23 2.73 15.81
CA ALA A 35 -1.21 3.62 16.37
C ALA A 35 0.15 2.92 16.52
N HIS A 36 0.16 1.64 16.88
CA HIS A 36 1.39 0.86 17.05
C HIS A 36 2.07 0.52 15.72
N ILE A 37 1.29 0.27 14.68
CA ILE A 37 1.75 0.10 13.30
C ILE A 37 2.43 1.39 12.82
N LEU A 38 1.76 2.53 12.95
CA LEU A 38 2.34 3.81 12.53
C LEU A 38 3.59 4.15 13.35
N ALA A 39 3.58 3.88 14.66
CA ALA A 39 4.77 4.04 15.49
C ALA A 39 5.93 3.12 15.06
N ALA A 40 5.66 1.93 14.51
CA ALA A 40 6.70 1.05 13.98
C ALA A 40 7.33 1.61 12.71
N VAL A 41 6.52 2.23 11.84
CA VAL A 41 7.01 2.96 10.66
C VAL A 41 7.89 4.14 11.09
N HIS A 42 7.41 4.98 12.03
CA HIS A 42 8.21 6.08 12.59
C HIS A 42 9.55 5.60 13.13
N ARG A 43 9.56 4.55 13.98
CA ARG A 43 10.81 4.01 14.55
C ARG A 43 11.81 3.53 13.50
N LEU A 44 11.33 2.94 12.40
CA LEU A 44 12.20 2.50 11.31
C LEU A 44 12.85 3.71 10.64
N ASN A 45 12.06 4.72 10.30
CA ASN A 45 12.54 5.91 9.60
C ASN A 45 13.38 6.85 10.49
N ASP A 46 13.10 6.92 11.80
CA ASP A 46 13.95 7.65 12.75
C ASP A 46 15.36 7.05 12.86
N GLY A 47 15.53 5.79 12.45
CA GLY A 47 16.82 5.15 12.28
C GLY A 47 17.64 5.71 11.10
N GLU A 48 16.99 6.35 10.14
CA GLU A 48 17.61 6.97 8.98
C GLU A 48 17.72 8.50 9.16
N PRO A 49 18.93 9.06 9.26
CA PRO A 49 19.13 10.49 9.56
C PRO A 49 18.37 11.46 8.64
N ASP A 50 18.21 11.08 7.37
CA ASP A 50 17.56 11.90 6.35
C ASP A 50 16.03 11.88 6.44
N LEU A 51 15.45 10.85 7.07
CA LEU A 51 14.01 10.68 7.26
C LEU A 51 13.57 10.98 8.69
N LYS A 52 14.51 11.20 9.59
CA LYS A 52 14.25 11.55 10.97
C LYS A 52 13.35 12.80 11.05
N ASP A 53 12.36 12.75 11.93
CA ASP A 53 11.40 13.82 12.21
C ASP A 53 10.41 14.11 11.05
N TYR A 54 10.42 13.34 9.96
CA TYR A 54 9.40 13.48 8.92
C TYR A 54 8.03 12.99 9.40
N HIS A 55 6.99 13.63 8.87
CA HIS A 55 5.60 13.27 9.11
C HIS A 55 5.04 12.40 7.99
N TYR A 56 3.95 11.69 8.28
CA TYR A 56 3.32 10.78 7.32
C TYR A 56 1.83 11.02 7.23
N PHE A 57 1.32 11.00 6.01
CA PHE A 57 -0.11 10.88 5.73
C PHE A 57 -0.40 9.47 5.24
N VAL A 58 -1.31 8.76 5.90
CA VAL A 58 -1.69 7.40 5.50
C VAL A 58 -2.47 7.45 4.20
N VAL A 59 -1.98 6.75 3.18
CA VAL A 59 -2.62 6.60 1.87
C VAL A 59 -3.31 5.25 1.76
N ASP A 60 -2.64 4.18 2.18
CA ASP A 60 -3.24 2.85 2.30
C ASP A 60 -2.74 2.17 3.57
N LEU A 61 -3.64 1.67 4.40
CA LEU A 61 -3.28 0.90 5.57
C LEU A 61 -4.26 -0.26 5.74
N ILE A 62 -3.73 -1.46 5.56
CA ILE A 62 -4.45 -2.71 5.77
C ILE A 62 -3.77 -3.53 6.84
N LYS A 63 -4.56 -4.31 7.57
CA LYS A 63 -4.08 -5.24 8.59
C LYS A 63 -4.89 -6.53 8.51
N ASP A 64 -4.18 -7.64 8.62
CA ASP A 64 -4.73 -8.97 8.82
C ASP A 64 -3.95 -9.66 9.94
N HIS A 65 -4.59 -9.75 11.12
CA HIS A 65 -4.02 -10.31 12.34
C HIS A 65 -2.64 -9.72 12.71
N ASP A 66 -1.58 -10.47 12.46
CA ASP A 66 -0.18 -10.18 12.76
C ASP A 66 0.61 -9.66 11.54
N ALA A 67 -0.05 -9.39 10.43
CA ALA A 67 0.53 -8.78 9.23
C ALA A 67 -0.18 -7.48 8.88
N ALA A 68 0.55 -6.49 8.37
CA ALA A 68 -0.02 -5.25 7.88
C ALA A 68 0.80 -4.69 6.71
N PHE A 69 0.17 -3.86 5.90
CA PHE A 69 0.83 -3.07 4.87
C PHE A 69 0.45 -1.61 5.06
N ALA A 70 1.45 -0.74 5.02
CA ALA A 70 1.28 0.70 5.11
C ALA A 70 1.92 1.38 3.90
N CYS A 71 1.12 2.14 3.17
CA CYS A 71 1.54 3.09 2.17
C CYS A 71 1.28 4.50 2.71
N VAL A 72 2.31 5.33 2.73
CA VAL A 72 2.23 6.67 3.30
C VAL A 72 2.82 7.70 2.35
N ALA A 73 2.21 8.87 2.32
CA ALA A 73 2.82 10.06 1.76
C ALA A 73 3.70 10.71 2.81
N LEU A 74 4.94 10.99 2.43
CA LEU A 74 5.93 11.67 3.24
C LEU A 74 5.65 13.17 3.23
N ALA A 75 5.56 13.75 4.41
CA ALA A 75 5.50 15.18 4.64
C ALA A 75 6.76 15.60 5.36
N ASP A 76 7.26 16.80 5.02
CA ASP A 76 8.46 17.35 5.64
C ASP A 76 8.31 17.50 7.16
N LYS A 77 9.38 17.96 7.81
CA LYS A 77 9.47 18.13 9.26
C LYS A 77 8.49 19.17 9.82
N ASP A 78 8.00 20.07 8.99
CA ASP A 78 6.99 21.05 9.35
C ASP A 78 5.57 20.54 9.07
N GLY A 79 5.44 19.31 8.56
CA GLY A 79 4.18 18.66 8.21
C GLY A 79 3.63 19.08 6.85
N SER A 80 4.43 19.79 6.05
CA SER A 80 4.04 20.20 4.71
C SER A 80 4.30 19.08 3.71
N LEU A 81 3.31 18.82 2.86
CA LEU A 81 3.52 17.99 1.69
C LEU A 81 4.20 18.84 0.62
N GLU A 82 5.46 18.54 0.29
CA GLU A 82 6.05 19.05 -0.93
C GLU A 82 5.35 18.38 -2.12
N MET A 83 4.46 19.12 -2.77
CA MET A 83 3.72 18.66 -3.93
C MET A 83 4.30 19.27 -5.21
N THR A 84 4.60 18.43 -6.19
CA THR A 84 4.77 18.89 -7.57
C THR A 84 3.67 18.26 -8.42
N ASP A 85 2.74 19.08 -8.93
CA ASP A 85 1.70 18.65 -9.88
C ASP A 85 0.89 17.41 -9.39
N ASP A 86 0.37 17.48 -8.14
CA ASP A 86 -0.41 16.44 -7.43
C ASP A 86 0.36 15.22 -6.91
N GLN A 87 1.68 15.34 -6.76
CA GLN A 87 2.52 14.20 -6.41
C GLN A 87 3.21 14.41 -5.07
N ALA A 88 3.10 13.41 -4.19
CA ALA A 88 3.79 13.35 -2.91
C ALA A 88 4.78 12.19 -2.93
N GLU A 89 5.87 12.30 -2.17
CA GLU A 89 6.79 11.18 -1.95
C GLU A 89 6.04 10.07 -1.23
N ILE A 90 6.07 8.85 -1.78
CA ILE A 90 5.35 7.71 -1.23
C ILE A 90 6.35 6.69 -0.72
N MET A 91 6.20 6.30 0.54
CA MET A 91 6.90 5.17 1.14
C MET A 91 5.93 4.00 1.36
N LYS A 92 6.44 2.78 1.24
CA LYS A 92 5.67 1.55 1.40
C LYS A 92 6.36 0.65 2.42
N PHE A 93 5.57 0.05 3.30
CA PHE A 93 6.07 -0.79 4.38
C PHE A 93 5.25 -2.05 4.48
N ALA A 94 5.91 -3.18 4.65
CA ALA A 94 5.28 -4.37 5.22
C ALA A 94 5.57 -4.38 6.71
N LEU A 95 4.59 -4.80 7.50
CA LEU A 95 4.73 -4.93 8.93
C LEU A 95 4.30 -6.32 9.38
N GLU A 96 5.00 -6.79 10.40
CA GLU A 96 4.66 -8.02 11.09
C GLU A 96 4.70 -7.81 12.61
N ARG A 97 3.83 -8.51 13.34
CA ARG A 97 3.75 -8.45 14.79
C ARG A 97 4.65 -9.51 15.41
N ARG A 98 5.78 -9.08 15.97
CA ARG A 98 6.75 -9.92 16.70
C ARG A 98 6.64 -9.68 18.21
N ASN A 99 6.37 -10.72 19.00
CA ASN A 99 6.30 -10.63 20.47
C ASN A 99 5.43 -9.45 20.97
N ALA A 100 4.22 -9.34 20.43
CA ALA A 100 3.26 -8.24 20.67
C ALA A 100 3.66 -6.84 20.16
N GLN A 101 4.83 -6.68 19.51
CA GLN A 101 5.28 -5.43 18.90
C GLN A 101 5.20 -5.48 17.38
N TRP A 102 4.76 -4.39 16.75
CA TRP A 102 4.84 -4.25 15.30
C TRP A 102 6.25 -3.87 14.87
N VAL A 103 6.75 -4.55 13.84
CA VAL A 103 8.05 -4.32 13.21
C VAL A 103 7.81 -4.02 11.75
N ALA A 104 8.29 -2.87 11.30
CA ALA A 104 8.19 -2.45 9.90
C ALA A 104 9.43 -2.89 9.11
N THR A 105 9.22 -3.17 7.83
CA THR A 105 10.25 -3.38 6.81
C THR A 105 9.94 -2.45 5.66
N ASP A 106 10.91 -1.62 5.27
CA ASP A 106 10.78 -0.74 4.11
C ASP A 106 10.74 -1.56 2.81
N LEU A 107 9.73 -1.28 1.99
CA LEU A 107 9.52 -1.89 0.67
C LEU A 107 10.00 -1.00 -0.49
N GLY A 108 10.63 0.12 -0.16
CA GLY A 108 11.02 1.15 -1.10
C GLY A 108 9.84 2.06 -1.46
N GLY A 109 10.20 3.25 -1.93
CA GLY A 109 9.27 4.31 -2.29
C GLY A 109 9.56 4.92 -3.65
N VAL A 110 8.69 5.83 -4.07
CA VAL A 110 9.04 6.81 -5.09
C VAL A 110 9.25 8.13 -4.38
N GLY A 111 10.47 8.65 -4.47
CA GLY A 111 10.87 9.92 -3.86
C GLY A 111 11.29 10.94 -4.89
N PHE A 112 11.47 12.18 -4.43
CA PHE A 112 12.01 13.28 -5.23
C PHE A 112 13.54 13.21 -5.30
N ALA A 113 14.09 12.15 -5.92
CA ALA A 113 15.50 12.25 -6.32
C ALA A 113 15.64 13.42 -7.29
N VAL A 114 16.71 14.22 -7.18
CA VAL A 114 16.95 15.36 -8.08
C VAL A 114 16.95 14.86 -9.54
N GLY A 115 15.95 15.30 -10.32
CA GLY A 115 15.75 14.88 -11.71
C GLY A 115 14.91 13.62 -11.92
N ALA A 116 14.40 12.99 -10.86
CA ALA A 116 13.38 11.96 -10.98
C ALA A 116 12.08 12.58 -11.50
N LYS A 117 11.46 11.91 -12.48
CA LYS A 117 10.10 12.26 -12.86
C LYS A 117 9.21 11.95 -11.66
N PRO A 118 8.38 12.90 -11.21
CA PRO A 118 7.44 12.58 -10.17
C PRO A 118 6.54 11.46 -10.75
N VAL A 119 6.39 10.37 -9.98
CA VAL A 119 5.50 9.26 -10.31
C VAL A 119 4.41 9.20 -9.25
N GLN A 120 3.15 9.30 -9.67
CA GLN A 120 2.01 8.96 -8.82
C GLN A 120 2.14 7.47 -8.44
N SER A 121 2.60 7.18 -7.22
CA SER A 121 2.65 5.79 -6.75
C SER A 121 1.26 5.39 -6.28
N ASP A 122 0.73 4.35 -6.92
CA ASP A 122 -0.56 3.73 -6.63
C ASP A 122 -0.48 2.70 -5.49
N CYS A 123 0.46 2.89 -4.56
CA CYS A 123 0.75 2.00 -3.43
C CYS A 123 1.02 0.54 -3.82
N LYS A 124 1.34 0.27 -5.09
CA LYS A 124 1.66 -1.09 -5.54
C LYS A 124 3.08 -1.47 -5.15
N VAL A 125 3.26 -2.76 -4.84
CA VAL A 125 4.56 -3.38 -4.65
C VAL A 125 4.84 -4.23 -5.88
N GLU A 126 5.94 -3.93 -6.58
CA GLU A 126 6.30 -4.60 -7.86
C GLU A 126 5.15 -4.63 -8.89
N GLY A 127 4.36 -3.55 -8.95
CA GLY A 127 3.22 -3.43 -9.88
C GLY A 127 1.96 -4.21 -9.46
N ARG A 128 1.93 -4.80 -8.25
CA ARG A 128 0.78 -5.50 -7.69
C ARG A 128 0.13 -4.69 -6.57
N ILE A 129 -1.20 -4.69 -6.54
CA ILE A 129 -1.96 -4.14 -5.41
C ILE A 129 -1.76 -5.06 -4.21
N VAL A 130 -1.59 -4.47 -3.02
CA VAL A 130 -1.47 -5.20 -1.76
C VAL A 130 -2.81 -5.11 -1.05
N ASP A 131 -3.60 -6.19 -1.08
CA ASP A 131 -4.95 -6.22 -0.51
C ASP A 131 -5.14 -7.30 0.55
N THR A 132 -4.29 -8.33 0.51
CA THR A 132 -4.43 -9.52 1.32
C THR A 132 -3.17 -9.77 2.13
N ARG A 133 -3.30 -10.59 3.18
CA ARG A 133 -2.16 -11.13 3.92
C ARG A 133 -1.14 -11.81 3.01
N ASP A 134 -1.60 -12.52 1.98
CA ASP A 134 -0.71 -13.19 1.02
C ASP A 134 0.12 -12.19 0.21
N ASP A 135 -0.45 -11.03 -0.12
CA ASP A 135 0.29 -9.95 -0.79
C ASP A 135 1.34 -9.33 0.14
N VAL A 136 1.01 -9.10 1.42
CA VAL A 136 1.98 -8.63 2.43
C VAL A 136 3.13 -9.63 2.58
N ASN A 137 2.79 -10.92 2.67
CA ASN A 137 3.76 -12.00 2.77
C ASN A 137 4.65 -12.10 1.52
N ALA A 138 4.08 -11.89 0.32
CA ALA A 138 4.83 -11.87 -0.93
C ALA A 138 5.81 -10.70 -0.96
N ALA A 139 5.37 -9.51 -0.53
CA ALA A 139 6.23 -8.33 -0.42
C ALA A 139 7.42 -8.58 0.52
N LEU A 140 7.20 -9.15 1.70
CA LEU A 140 8.29 -9.51 2.63
C LEU A 140 9.29 -10.48 1.98
N LYS A 141 8.80 -11.53 1.30
CA LYS A 141 9.65 -12.54 0.62
C LYS A 141 10.56 -11.90 -0.44
N ALA A 142 10.06 -10.93 -1.20
CA ALA A 142 10.81 -10.26 -2.24
C ALA A 142 12.06 -9.56 -1.70
N ILE A 143 12.01 -9.06 -0.46
CA ILE A 143 13.10 -8.34 0.21
C ILE A 143 13.95 -9.28 1.08
N ALA A 144 13.99 -10.56 0.71
CA ALA A 144 14.67 -11.64 1.42
C ALA A 144 14.21 -11.89 2.88
N HIS A 145 13.16 -11.21 3.33
CA HIS A 145 12.54 -11.46 4.64
C HIS A 145 11.50 -12.57 4.50
N LYS A 146 11.71 -13.72 5.16
CA LYS A 146 10.68 -14.76 5.17
C LYS A 146 9.55 -14.34 6.12
N PRO A 147 8.29 -14.26 5.66
CA PRO A 147 7.16 -14.04 6.54
C PRO A 147 7.02 -15.22 7.50
N PHE A 148 6.59 -14.96 8.73
CA PHE A 148 6.22 -16.03 9.64
C PHE A 148 4.94 -16.72 9.18
N SER A 149 4.92 -18.06 9.29
CA SER A 149 3.78 -18.89 8.91
C SER A 149 2.50 -18.38 9.56
N SER A 150 1.46 -18.13 8.76
CA SER A 150 0.10 -17.96 9.27
C SER A 150 -0.26 -19.19 10.08
N ARG A 151 -0.47 -19.04 11.39
CA ARG A 151 -0.99 -20.10 12.24
C ARG A 151 -2.51 -20.00 12.31
#